data_AF-A0A973PLP9-F1
#
_entry.id   AF-A0A973PLP9-F1
#
_cell.length_a   1.000
_cell.length_b   1.000
_cell.length_c   1.000
_cell.angle_alpha   90.00
_cell.angle_beta   90.00
_cell.angle_gamma   90.00
#
_symmetry.space_group_name_H-M   'P 1'
#
loop_
_entity.id
_entity.type
_entity.pdbx_description
1 polymer ?
#
loop_
_entity_poly.entity_id
_entity_poly.type
_entity_poly.pdbx_seq_one_letter_code
_entity_poly.pdbx_strand_id
1 'polypeptide(L)'
;MGASQVNQVLLTLYTEARKGLEPVSAWAKLTGNSEVFQVGRGQPRTAVDDRTAAELVSAAIVHTLAAHGREGVAALGGSPLAGVIGNVLDEPPIPGPRRADWARSAYVVLWGAQGRRSPGVPWVIAGRYKGQKVVAIGPHPARLSDETLVVRQGTDAALAMAVGHVLLKEFFLDRPVFTGGDLSYLVRLRDGAPLGHPDGVRDTGETAEVLLPRSEGALWRGVRVVRAGGEAATTVLDLLFALYGVARDGLPGRWPSGYDDRSEPYTPAWQEGVTGVTASRAVKLARELGVTAEKTGGQCVIMPGSLAPEAVTALLALLAMTGGGWALPPAPRVL
;
A
#
# COMPACT_ATOMS: atom_id res chain seq x y z
N MET A 1 20.24 5.36 -31.70
CA MET A 1 19.41 4.37 -32.41
C MET A 1 19.56 3.07 -31.65
N GLY A 2 18.52 2.62 -30.95
CA GLY A 2 18.54 1.31 -30.31
C GLY A 2 18.38 0.26 -31.42
N ALA A 3 19.24 -0.75 -31.47
CA ALA A 3 19.01 -1.88 -32.35
C ALA A 3 18.08 -2.84 -31.61
N SER A 4 16.81 -2.88 -32.01
CA SER A 4 15.90 -3.93 -31.57
C SER A 4 16.48 -5.29 -31.93
N GLN A 5 16.19 -6.32 -31.12
CA GLN A 5 16.77 -7.65 -31.30
C GLN A 5 15.68 -8.69 -31.49
N VAL A 6 15.76 -9.44 -32.59
CA VAL A 6 14.81 -10.51 -32.92
C VAL A 6 15.56 -11.83 -33.00
N ASN A 7 14.92 -12.92 -32.61
CA ASN A 7 15.51 -14.25 -32.76
C ASN A 7 15.79 -14.55 -34.24
N GLN A 8 16.99 -15.04 -34.56
CA GLN A 8 17.43 -15.24 -35.94
C GLN A 8 16.54 -16.21 -36.73
N VAL A 9 16.07 -17.29 -36.09
CA VAL A 9 15.17 -18.29 -36.72
C VAL A 9 13.84 -17.64 -37.10
N LEU A 10 13.23 -16.92 -36.16
CA LEU A 10 11.99 -16.19 -36.41
C LEU A 10 12.15 -15.13 -37.52
N LEU A 11 13.24 -14.36 -37.47
CA LEU A 11 13.51 -13.31 -38.45
C LEU A 11 13.66 -13.88 -39.86
N THR A 12 14.34 -15.02 -40.00
CA THR A 12 14.56 -15.68 -41.28
C THR A 12 13.24 -16.15 -41.87
N LEU A 13 12.45 -16.88 -41.09
CA LEU A 13 11.14 -17.40 -41.53
C LEU A 13 10.16 -16.26 -41.86
N TYR A 14 10.17 -15.19 -41.06
CA TYR A 14 9.34 -14.01 -41.32
C TYR A 14 9.73 -13.31 -42.61
N THR A 15 11.04 -13.09 -42.85
CA THR A 15 11.52 -12.46 -44.07
C THR A 15 11.12 -13.25 -45.32
N GLU A 16 11.20 -14.59 -45.27
CA GLU A 16 10.79 -15.42 -46.41
C GLU A 16 9.28 -15.44 -46.61
N ALA A 17 8.50 -15.41 -45.54
CA ALA A 17 7.05 -15.23 -45.65
C ALA A 17 6.68 -13.86 -46.24
N ARG A 18 7.44 -12.80 -45.90
CA ARG A 18 7.19 -11.41 -46.32
C ARG A 18 7.48 -11.13 -47.80
N LYS A 19 8.29 -11.96 -48.47
CA LYS A 19 8.58 -11.80 -49.91
C LYS A 19 7.34 -11.89 -50.82
N GLY A 20 6.22 -12.42 -50.33
CA GLY A 20 4.99 -12.55 -51.12
C GLY A 20 3.68 -12.30 -50.36
N LEU A 21 3.74 -11.86 -49.10
CA LEU A 21 2.56 -11.65 -48.26
C LEU A 21 2.69 -10.37 -47.45
N GLU A 22 1.55 -9.69 -47.24
CA GLU A 22 1.43 -8.57 -46.30
C GLU A 22 1.79 -8.99 -44.86
N PRO A 23 2.26 -8.07 -43.99
CA PRO A 23 2.78 -8.39 -42.66
C PRO A 23 1.89 -9.33 -41.82
N VAL A 24 0.59 -9.04 -41.73
CA VAL A 24 -0.36 -9.83 -40.94
C VAL A 24 -0.56 -11.22 -41.54
N SER A 25 -0.61 -11.33 -42.87
CA SER A 25 -0.75 -12.61 -43.57
C SER A 25 0.53 -13.45 -43.51
N ALA A 26 1.70 -12.81 -43.58
CA ALA A 26 2.99 -13.45 -43.36
C ALA A 26 3.08 -14.03 -41.94
N TRP A 27 2.65 -13.26 -40.94
CA TRP A 27 2.58 -13.75 -39.56
C TRP A 27 1.59 -14.90 -39.39
N ALA A 28 0.39 -14.80 -39.97
CA ALA A 28 -0.62 -15.87 -39.94
C ALA A 28 -0.10 -17.19 -40.54
N LYS A 29 0.69 -17.12 -41.62
CA LYS A 29 1.33 -18.30 -42.22
C LYS A 29 2.35 -18.95 -41.28
N LEU A 30 3.08 -18.15 -40.51
CA LEU A 30 4.07 -18.63 -39.54
C LEU A 30 3.41 -19.25 -38.31
N THR A 31 2.35 -18.64 -37.78
CA THR A 31 1.63 -19.15 -36.60
C THR A 31 0.88 -20.44 -36.89
N GLY A 32 0.49 -20.68 -38.16
CA GLY A 32 -0.07 -21.96 -38.61
C GLY A 32 0.84 -23.18 -38.37
N ASN A 33 2.16 -22.97 -38.20
CA ASN A 33 3.09 -24.00 -37.72
C ASN A 33 4.11 -23.40 -36.74
N SER A 34 3.61 -23.00 -35.57
CA SER A 34 4.41 -22.23 -34.62
C SER A 34 5.60 -22.98 -34.01
N GLU A 35 5.62 -24.31 -34.05
CA GLU A 35 6.72 -25.13 -33.52
C GLU A 35 8.06 -24.80 -34.18
N VAL A 36 8.04 -24.46 -35.48
CA VAL A 36 9.23 -24.22 -36.30
C VAL A 36 10.09 -23.07 -35.78
N PHE A 37 9.48 -22.00 -35.27
CA PHE A 37 10.23 -20.86 -34.70
C PHE A 37 10.34 -20.93 -33.18
N GLN A 38 9.48 -21.69 -32.49
CA GLN A 38 9.54 -21.84 -31.04
C GLN A 38 10.79 -22.63 -30.59
N VAL A 39 11.27 -23.57 -31.39
CA VAL A 39 12.56 -24.27 -31.17
C VAL A 39 13.74 -23.29 -31.11
N GLY A 40 13.61 -22.13 -31.78
CA GLY A 40 14.60 -21.06 -31.73
C GLY A 40 14.65 -20.29 -30.40
N ARG A 41 13.73 -20.49 -29.46
CA ARG A 41 13.73 -19.76 -28.18
C ARG A 41 15.02 -20.07 -27.40
N GLY A 42 15.71 -19.01 -26.95
CA GLY A 42 17.02 -19.11 -26.30
C GLY A 42 18.23 -19.09 -27.25
N GLN A 43 18.01 -19.16 -28.56
CA GLN A 43 19.07 -19.03 -29.57
C GLN A 43 19.46 -17.55 -29.81
N PRO A 44 20.63 -17.29 -30.46
CA PRO A 44 21.13 -15.95 -30.71
C PRO A 44 20.11 -15.02 -31.38
N ARG A 45 20.20 -13.73 -31.03
CA ARG A 45 19.34 -12.68 -31.56
C ARG A 45 20.13 -11.81 -32.53
N THR A 46 19.49 -11.44 -33.63
CA THR A 46 20.02 -10.54 -34.65
C THR A 46 19.52 -9.13 -34.37
N ALA A 47 20.41 -8.16 -34.50
CA ALA A 47 20.03 -6.75 -34.52
C ALA A 47 19.19 -6.45 -35.77
N VAL A 48 18.06 -5.78 -35.58
CA VAL A 48 17.19 -5.27 -36.64
C VAL A 48 16.89 -3.80 -36.37
N ASP A 49 16.47 -3.07 -37.40
CA ASP A 49 15.97 -1.71 -37.23
C ASP A 49 14.61 -1.71 -36.50
N ASP A 50 14.32 -0.60 -35.82
CA ASP A 50 13.11 -0.47 -35.00
C ASP A 50 11.82 -0.56 -35.83
N ARG A 51 11.86 -0.19 -37.12
CA ARG A 51 10.69 -0.28 -38.01
C ARG A 51 10.37 -1.74 -38.32
N THR A 52 11.38 -2.55 -38.62
CA THR A 52 11.22 -4.00 -38.85
C THR A 52 10.71 -4.71 -37.59
N ALA A 53 11.27 -4.37 -36.42
CA ALA A 53 10.79 -4.92 -35.15
C ALA A 53 9.33 -4.52 -34.86
N ALA A 54 8.99 -3.25 -35.06
CA ALA A 54 7.63 -2.75 -34.86
C ALA A 54 6.62 -3.39 -35.82
N GLU A 55 7.00 -3.60 -37.09
CA GLU A 55 6.15 -4.30 -38.07
C GLU A 55 5.84 -5.73 -37.58
N LEU A 56 6.85 -6.48 -37.17
CA LEU A 56 6.69 -7.87 -36.72
C LEU A 56 5.80 -7.97 -35.47
N VAL A 57 6.03 -7.09 -34.48
CA VAL A 57 5.18 -7.03 -33.26
C VAL A 57 3.75 -6.63 -33.61
N SER A 58 3.56 -5.63 -34.48
CA SER A 58 2.23 -5.17 -34.88
C SER A 58 1.46 -6.24 -35.65
N ALA A 59 2.13 -6.92 -36.59
CA ALA A 59 1.55 -8.05 -37.32
C ALA A 59 1.10 -9.16 -36.36
N ALA A 60 1.92 -9.47 -35.36
CA ALA A 60 1.61 -10.47 -34.34
C ALA A 60 0.39 -10.08 -33.49
N ILE A 61 0.34 -8.84 -33.02
CA ILE A 61 -0.79 -8.32 -32.23
C ILE A 61 -2.07 -8.32 -33.08
N VAL A 62 -2.04 -7.75 -34.28
CA VAL A 62 -3.22 -7.64 -35.16
C VAL A 62 -3.76 -9.03 -35.53
N HIS A 63 -2.90 -9.97 -35.89
CA HIS A 63 -3.34 -11.34 -36.17
C HIS A 63 -3.97 -12.00 -34.94
N THR A 64 -3.35 -11.86 -33.77
CA THR A 64 -3.84 -12.47 -32.52
C THR A 64 -5.19 -11.87 -32.10
N LEU A 65 -5.35 -10.54 -32.23
CA LEU A 65 -6.62 -9.86 -31.96
C LEU A 65 -7.73 -10.36 -32.90
N ALA A 66 -7.43 -10.56 -34.18
CA ALA A 66 -8.40 -11.04 -35.16
C ALA A 66 -8.77 -12.53 -34.95
N ALA A 67 -7.81 -13.38 -34.58
CA ALA A 67 -8.02 -14.82 -34.45
C ALA A 67 -8.52 -15.27 -33.06
N HIS A 68 -8.11 -14.57 -32.00
CA HIS A 68 -8.30 -15.00 -30.60
C HIS A 68 -8.92 -13.93 -29.70
N GLY A 69 -9.25 -12.75 -30.24
CA GLY A 69 -9.80 -11.65 -29.47
C GLY A 69 -8.77 -10.97 -28.56
N ARG A 70 -9.23 -9.99 -27.78
CA ARG A 70 -8.38 -9.13 -26.94
C ARG A 70 -7.65 -9.89 -25.83
N GLU A 71 -8.24 -10.96 -25.32
CA GLU A 71 -7.67 -11.76 -24.24
C GLU A 71 -6.45 -12.58 -24.68
N GLY A 72 -6.24 -12.77 -25.99
CA GLY A 72 -5.08 -13.45 -26.54
C GLY A 72 -3.77 -12.64 -26.48
N VAL A 73 -3.82 -11.36 -26.07
CA VAL A 73 -2.65 -10.47 -26.00
C VAL A 73 -2.43 -10.03 -24.55
N ALA A 74 -1.29 -10.40 -23.97
CA ALA A 74 -0.88 -10.01 -22.63
C ALA A 74 0.50 -9.34 -22.65
N ALA A 75 0.70 -8.35 -21.78
CA ALA A 75 1.99 -7.70 -21.54
C ALA A 75 2.33 -7.79 -20.05
N LEU A 76 3.55 -8.23 -19.73
CA LEU A 76 4.07 -8.27 -18.37
C LEU A 76 5.13 -7.18 -18.22
N GLY A 77 4.78 -6.09 -17.54
CA GLY A 77 5.69 -4.99 -17.21
C GLY A 77 6.11 -5.04 -15.74
N GLY A 78 7.41 -5.21 -15.47
CA GLY A 78 7.95 -5.28 -14.10
C GLY A 78 8.12 -3.94 -13.38
N SER A 79 7.53 -2.85 -13.88
CA SER A 79 7.67 -1.50 -13.31
C SER A 79 6.35 -0.73 -13.38
N PRO A 80 5.97 0.03 -12.34
CA PRO A 80 4.81 0.92 -12.37
C PRO A 80 4.86 1.95 -13.52
N LEU A 81 6.06 2.26 -14.05
CA LEU A 81 6.22 3.11 -15.24
C LEU A 81 5.62 2.49 -16.52
N ALA A 82 5.51 1.16 -16.60
CA ALA A 82 4.79 0.50 -17.68
C ALA A 82 3.27 0.75 -17.60
N GLY A 83 2.75 1.00 -16.39
CA GLY A 83 1.35 1.41 -16.16
C GLY A 83 1.06 2.84 -16.63
N VAL A 84 2.05 3.75 -16.60
CA VAL A 84 1.87 5.16 -17.01
C VAL A 84 1.64 5.32 -18.51
N ILE A 85 2.13 4.39 -19.33
CA ILE A 85 1.94 4.41 -20.79
C ILE A 85 0.79 3.48 -21.22
N GLY A 86 0.37 2.54 -20.34
CA GLY A 86 -0.66 1.54 -20.63
C GLY A 86 -2.05 1.79 -20.04
N ASN A 87 -2.18 2.54 -18.95
CA ASN A 87 -3.44 2.62 -18.19
C ASN A 87 -3.93 4.06 -18.04
N VAL A 88 -4.86 4.44 -18.92
CA VAL A 88 -5.77 5.59 -18.76
C VAL A 88 -6.95 5.26 -17.81
N LEU A 89 -6.97 4.08 -17.21
CA LEU A 89 -7.98 3.65 -16.26
C LEU A 89 -7.30 2.95 -15.09
N ASP A 90 -7.00 3.70 -14.04
CA ASP A 90 -6.98 3.30 -12.63
C ASP A 90 -6.49 4.51 -11.81
N GLU A 91 -7.10 4.75 -10.66
CA GLU A 91 -6.77 5.87 -9.77
C GLU A 91 -5.25 5.97 -9.55
N PRO A 92 -4.69 7.20 -9.51
CA PRO A 92 -3.26 7.34 -9.25
C PRO A 92 -2.95 6.76 -7.87
N PRO A 93 -1.88 5.94 -7.72
CA PRO A 93 -1.45 5.51 -6.41
C PRO A 93 -1.17 6.74 -5.55
N ILE A 94 -1.60 6.72 -4.28
CA ILE A 94 -1.31 7.75 -3.28
C ILE A 94 0.18 8.14 -3.43
N PRO A 95 0.50 9.39 -3.83
CA PRO A 95 1.88 9.74 -4.13
C PRO A 95 2.70 9.65 -2.85
N GLY A 96 3.51 8.59 -2.74
CA GLY A 96 4.44 8.42 -1.63
C GLY A 96 5.43 9.59 -1.54
N PRO A 97 6.09 9.77 -0.38
CA PRO A 97 7.00 10.90 -0.17
C PRO A 97 8.11 10.93 -1.23
N ARG A 98 8.34 12.12 -1.80
CA ARG A 98 9.37 12.32 -2.81
C ARG A 98 10.72 12.04 -2.19
N ARG A 99 11.72 11.63 -3.00
CA ARG A 99 13.10 11.35 -2.54
C ARG A 99 13.71 12.48 -1.69
N ALA A 100 13.34 13.73 -1.94
CA ALA A 100 13.79 14.89 -1.16
C ALA A 100 13.13 15.04 0.22
N ASP A 101 11.97 14.43 0.45
CA ASP A 101 11.24 14.50 1.73
C ASP A 101 11.93 13.63 2.80
N TRP A 102 12.55 12.52 2.38
CA TRP A 102 13.36 11.63 3.22
C TRP A 102 14.54 12.36 3.87
N ALA A 103 15.19 13.29 3.17
CA ALA A 103 16.34 14.03 3.71
C ALA A 103 15.95 15.24 4.58
N ARG A 104 14.66 15.59 4.62
CA ARG A 104 14.13 16.72 5.41
C ARG A 104 13.34 16.27 6.64
N SER A 105 12.94 14.99 6.68
CA SER A 105 12.14 14.45 7.76
C SER A 105 12.92 14.44 9.09
N ALA A 106 12.24 14.68 10.20
CA ALA A 106 12.85 14.59 11.52
C ALA A 106 12.95 13.12 12.00
N TYR A 107 12.02 12.27 11.55
CA TYR A 107 11.93 10.87 11.94
C TYR A 107 11.70 9.97 10.73
N VAL A 108 12.50 8.92 10.58
CA VAL A 108 12.37 7.94 9.50
C VAL A 108 12.25 6.54 10.07
N VAL A 109 11.21 5.81 9.66
CA VAL A 109 11.05 4.38 9.92
C VAL A 109 11.41 3.61 8.66
N LEU A 110 12.45 2.80 8.71
CA LEU A 110 12.79 1.84 7.65
C LEU A 110 12.06 0.53 7.96
N TRP A 111 10.97 0.24 7.26
CA TRP A 111 10.11 -0.91 7.58
C TRP A 111 10.18 -1.98 6.48
N GLY A 112 10.72 -3.15 6.82
CA GLY A 112 10.93 -4.27 5.91
C GLY A 112 12.39 -4.42 5.50
N ALA A 113 12.69 -5.47 4.72
CA ALA A 113 14.04 -5.80 4.31
C ALA A 113 14.63 -4.77 3.33
N GLN A 114 15.31 -3.76 3.87
CA GLN A 114 16.01 -2.74 3.09
C GLN A 114 17.52 -3.05 3.05
N GLY A 115 18.05 -3.30 1.85
CA GLY A 115 19.49 -3.44 1.64
C GLY A 115 20.19 -2.08 1.53
N ARG A 116 21.52 -2.05 1.64
CA ARG A 116 22.33 -0.83 1.43
C ARG A 116 22.12 -0.15 0.07
N ARG A 117 21.61 -0.89 -0.92
CA ARG A 117 21.37 -0.43 -2.29
C ARG A 117 19.93 0.06 -2.51
N SER A 118 19.08 0.07 -1.49
CA SER A 118 17.71 0.59 -1.62
C SER A 118 17.77 2.07 -2.05
N PRO A 119 17.02 2.48 -3.10
CA PRO A 119 17.14 3.82 -3.69
C PRO A 119 16.96 5.02 -2.73
N GLY A 120 16.33 4.81 -1.58
CA GLY A 120 16.13 5.84 -0.54
C GLY A 120 17.30 6.04 0.42
N VAL A 121 18.25 5.09 0.49
CA VAL A 121 19.33 5.09 1.50
C VAL A 121 20.22 6.35 1.47
N PRO A 122 20.67 6.86 0.31
CA PRO A 122 21.48 8.09 0.27
C PRO A 122 20.79 9.31 0.90
N TRP A 123 19.46 9.40 0.79
CA TRP A 123 18.68 10.52 1.34
C TRP A 123 18.53 10.41 2.86
N VAL A 124 18.38 9.19 3.37
CA VAL A 124 18.39 8.92 4.82
C VAL A 124 19.76 9.28 5.40
N ILE A 125 20.86 8.89 4.73
CA ILE A 125 22.22 9.30 5.14
C ILE A 125 22.36 10.82 5.16
N ALA A 126 21.81 11.54 4.18
CA ALA A 126 21.83 13.00 4.17
C ALA A 126 21.01 13.62 5.34
N GLY A 127 19.84 13.06 5.64
CA GLY A 127 19.01 13.48 6.78
C GLY A 127 19.69 13.25 8.13
N ARG A 128 20.43 12.14 8.27
CA ARG A 128 21.19 11.81 9.48
C ARG A 128 22.17 12.91 9.90
N TYR A 129 22.86 13.56 8.96
CA TYR A 129 23.76 14.68 9.27
C TYR A 129 23.05 15.90 9.89
N LYS A 130 21.71 15.96 9.82
CA LYS A 130 20.87 17.01 10.40
C LYS A 130 20.19 16.59 11.71
N GLY A 131 20.56 15.44 12.27
CA GLY A 131 19.96 14.91 13.51
C GLY A 131 18.67 14.12 13.33
N GLN A 132 18.33 13.72 12.10
CA GLN A 132 17.18 12.84 11.82
C GLN A 132 17.31 11.52 12.60
N LYS A 133 16.28 11.14 13.36
CA LYS A 133 16.21 9.82 13.99
C LYS A 133 15.76 8.76 12.99
N VAL A 134 16.43 7.60 13.00
CA VAL A 134 16.12 6.47 12.11
C VAL A 134 15.85 5.22 12.92
N VAL A 135 14.67 4.65 12.78
CA VAL A 135 14.29 3.36 13.37
C VAL A 135 14.12 2.34 12.26
N ALA A 136 14.70 1.15 12.43
CA ALA A 136 14.48 0.03 11.51
C ALA A 136 13.54 -1.00 12.12
N ILE A 137 12.68 -1.57 11.28
CA ILE A 137 11.75 -2.63 11.65
C ILE A 137 11.89 -3.72 10.58
N GLY A 138 12.23 -4.92 11.00
CA GLY A 138 12.40 -6.04 10.08
C GLY A 138 13.01 -7.27 10.74
N PRO A 139 13.21 -8.37 10.00
CA PRO A 139 13.72 -9.61 10.56
C PRO A 139 15.20 -9.53 10.98
N HIS A 140 15.93 -8.51 10.53
CA HIS A 140 17.36 -8.36 10.76
C HIS A 140 17.73 -6.92 11.16
N PRO A 141 18.76 -6.75 12.00
CA PRO A 141 19.29 -5.44 12.35
C PRO A 141 19.72 -4.61 11.14
N ALA A 142 19.36 -3.33 11.10
CA ALA A 142 19.78 -2.41 10.03
C ALA A 142 20.89 -1.49 10.54
N ARG A 143 22.05 -1.49 9.86
CA ARG A 143 23.22 -0.71 10.31
C ARG A 143 23.05 0.81 10.27
N LEU A 144 22.02 1.32 9.59
CA LEU A 144 21.76 2.76 9.44
C LEU A 144 20.80 3.32 10.49
N SER A 145 20.18 2.47 11.31
CA SER A 145 19.21 2.89 12.32
C SER A 145 19.85 3.15 13.67
N ASP A 146 19.34 4.13 14.41
CA ASP A 146 19.63 4.33 15.83
C ASP A 146 19.05 3.20 16.69
N GLU A 147 17.92 2.62 16.26
CA GLU A 147 17.25 1.50 16.93
C GLU A 147 16.69 0.53 15.89
N THR A 148 16.79 -0.79 16.15
CA THR A 148 16.13 -1.81 15.33
C THR A 148 15.15 -2.64 16.14
N LEU A 149 13.88 -2.70 15.71
CA LEU A 149 12.86 -3.62 16.21
C LEU A 149 12.89 -4.88 15.33
N VAL A 150 13.30 -6.00 15.93
CA VAL A 150 13.33 -7.29 15.24
C VAL A 150 11.94 -7.92 15.36
N VAL A 151 11.22 -7.95 14.22
CA VAL A 151 9.87 -8.50 14.12
C VAL A 151 9.90 -9.86 13.44
N ARG A 152 9.04 -10.80 13.89
CA ARG A 152 8.82 -12.06 13.17
C ARG A 152 8.30 -11.78 11.77
N GLN A 153 8.91 -12.40 10.77
CA GLN A 153 8.54 -12.17 9.37
C GLN A 153 7.06 -12.44 9.11
N GLY A 154 6.39 -11.53 8.40
CA GLY A 154 4.98 -11.65 8.07
C GLY A 154 4.03 -11.16 9.17
N THR A 155 4.55 -10.72 10.33
CA THR A 155 3.74 -10.19 11.43
C THR A 155 3.77 -8.67 11.55
N ASP A 156 4.39 -7.99 10.58
CA ASP A 156 4.54 -6.54 10.52
C ASP A 156 3.22 -5.77 10.69
N ALA A 157 2.13 -6.29 10.10
CA ALA A 157 0.80 -5.71 10.23
C ALA A 157 0.34 -5.64 11.70
N ALA A 158 0.62 -6.66 12.52
CA ALA A 158 0.25 -6.67 13.94
C ALA A 158 0.97 -5.57 14.72
N LEU A 159 2.26 -5.34 14.44
CA LEU A 159 3.01 -4.24 15.03
C LEU A 159 2.46 -2.88 14.57
N ALA A 160 2.20 -2.72 13.27
CA ALA A 160 1.64 -1.48 12.72
C ALA A 160 0.27 -1.14 13.33
N MET A 161 -0.59 -2.15 13.50
CA MET A 161 -1.89 -1.98 14.15
C MET A 161 -1.74 -1.52 15.61
N ALA A 162 -0.83 -2.10 16.38
CA ALA A 162 -0.64 -1.67 17.77
C ALA A 162 0.00 -0.28 17.92
N VAL A 163 0.91 0.07 17.01
CA VAL A 163 1.45 1.45 16.95
C VAL A 163 0.30 2.43 16.66
N GLY A 164 -0.61 2.08 15.76
CA GLY A 164 -1.79 2.90 15.45
C GLY A 164 -2.78 3.00 16.60
N HIS A 165 -2.97 1.93 17.38
CA HIS A 165 -3.80 1.95 18.59
C HIS A 165 -3.31 3.01 19.58
N VAL A 166 -2.00 3.02 19.87
CA VAL A 166 -1.39 3.99 20.78
C VAL A 166 -1.47 5.41 20.20
N LEU A 167 -1.21 5.58 18.90
CA LEU A 167 -1.32 6.88 18.23
C LEU A 167 -2.74 7.45 18.33
N LEU A 168 -3.76 6.68 17.95
CA LEU A 168 -5.15 7.10 18.02
C LEU A 168 -5.56 7.44 19.45
N LYS A 169 -5.18 6.59 20.41
CA LYS A 169 -5.53 6.79 21.82
C LYS A 169 -4.88 8.05 22.42
N GLU A 170 -3.59 8.27 22.20
CA GLU A 170 -2.85 9.35 22.87
C GLU A 170 -2.88 10.68 22.10
N PHE A 171 -3.06 10.65 20.77
CA PHE A 171 -2.95 11.85 19.93
C PHE A 171 -4.23 12.23 19.19
N PHE A 172 -5.29 11.39 19.20
CA PHE A 172 -6.54 11.69 18.46
C PHE A 172 -7.80 11.65 19.32
N LEU A 173 -7.86 10.80 20.36
CA LEU A 173 -9.10 10.52 21.10
C LEU A 173 -9.78 11.77 21.70
N ASP A 174 -9.02 12.62 22.38
CA ASP A 174 -9.55 13.81 23.08
C ASP A 174 -9.29 15.11 22.31
N ARG A 175 -8.98 15.03 21.01
CA ARG A 175 -8.67 16.18 20.18
C ARG A 175 -9.83 16.49 19.23
N PRO A 176 -10.06 17.77 18.87
CA PRO A 176 -11.07 18.11 17.88
C PRO A 176 -10.80 17.36 16.56
N VAL A 177 -11.86 16.85 15.95
CA VAL A 177 -11.78 16.12 14.67
C VAL A 177 -11.03 16.99 13.67
N PHE A 178 -9.93 16.46 13.15
CA PHE A 178 -9.12 17.15 12.16
C PHE A 178 -9.99 17.47 10.94
N THR A 179 -10.10 18.74 10.58
CA THR A 179 -10.89 19.18 9.41
C THR A 179 -10.15 18.99 8.08
N GLY A 180 -8.91 18.47 8.13
CA GLY A 180 -8.12 18.12 6.96
C GLY A 180 -8.08 16.61 6.73
N GLY A 181 -8.39 16.18 5.51
CA GLY A 181 -8.34 14.78 5.08
C GLY A 181 -9.63 13.98 5.29
N ASP A 182 -9.60 12.73 4.84
CA ASP A 182 -10.78 11.86 4.73
C ASP A 182 -11.30 11.35 6.09
N LEU A 183 -10.60 11.62 7.19
CA LEU A 183 -10.98 11.18 8.54
C LEU A 183 -12.36 11.72 8.98
N SER A 184 -12.73 12.90 8.48
CA SER A 184 -14.01 13.54 8.74
C SER A 184 -15.14 13.08 7.80
N TYR A 185 -14.82 12.28 6.76
CA TYR A 185 -15.82 11.83 5.81
C TYR A 185 -16.83 10.90 6.46
N LEU A 186 -18.08 11.05 6.03
CA LEU A 186 -19.16 10.21 6.47
C LEU A 186 -19.21 8.93 5.63
N VAL A 187 -19.16 7.80 6.32
CA VAL A 187 -19.39 6.48 5.78
C VAL A 187 -20.80 6.07 6.13
N ARG A 188 -21.61 5.86 5.10
CA ARG A 188 -22.98 5.36 5.26
C ARG A 188 -22.97 3.98 5.90
N LEU A 189 -23.71 3.83 6.99
CA LEU A 189 -23.97 2.54 7.60
C LEU A 189 -25.07 1.84 6.77
N ARG A 190 -24.80 0.62 6.34
CA ARG A 190 -25.77 -0.23 5.66
C ARG A 190 -26.06 -1.44 6.53
N ASP A 191 -27.33 -1.80 6.64
CA ASP A 191 -27.71 -3.11 7.14
C ASP A 191 -27.19 -4.16 6.16
N GLY A 192 -26.17 -4.90 6.57
CA GLY A 192 -25.55 -5.94 5.77
C GLY A 192 -25.23 -7.14 6.64
N ALA A 193 -25.90 -8.27 6.37
CA ALA A 193 -25.49 -9.57 6.87
C ALA A 193 -24.36 -10.12 5.97
N PRO A 194 -23.21 -10.57 6.49
CA PRO A 194 -22.30 -11.45 5.77
C PRO A 194 -22.73 -12.92 5.91
N LEU A 195 -22.38 -13.73 4.90
CA LEU A 195 -22.63 -15.19 4.82
C LEU A 195 -22.41 -15.90 6.17
N GLY A 196 -23.51 -16.24 6.87
CA GLY A 196 -23.53 -17.26 7.92
C GLY A 196 -23.51 -16.81 9.39
N HIS A 197 -24.19 -15.73 9.80
CA HIS A 197 -24.70 -15.54 11.17
C HIS A 197 -25.69 -14.34 11.18
N PRO A 198 -26.75 -14.26 12.00
CA PRO A 198 -27.73 -13.21 11.88
C PRO A 198 -27.19 -11.87 12.39
N ASP A 199 -27.60 -10.85 11.64
CA ASP A 199 -27.74 -9.44 11.99
C ASP A 199 -26.52 -8.53 11.84
N GLY A 200 -26.69 -7.59 10.90
CA GLY A 200 -25.87 -6.41 10.68
C GLY A 200 -25.97 -5.40 11.80
N VAL A 201 -25.82 -4.13 11.45
CA VAL A 201 -25.74 -3.00 12.38
C VAL A 201 -26.86 -3.04 13.43
N ARG A 202 -26.49 -3.06 14.73
CA ARG A 202 -27.45 -2.87 15.83
C ARG A 202 -27.50 -1.38 16.19
N ASP A 203 -28.40 -0.66 15.53
CA ASP A 203 -28.63 0.78 15.73
C ASP A 203 -29.51 1.02 16.98
N THR A 204 -28.97 1.71 17.99
CA THR A 204 -29.71 2.14 19.20
C THR A 204 -30.19 3.59 19.11
N GLY A 205 -30.00 4.25 17.96
CA GLY A 205 -30.36 5.65 17.70
C GLY A 205 -29.14 6.58 17.68
N GLU A 206 -28.30 6.51 18.72
CA GLU A 206 -27.09 7.34 18.87
C GLU A 206 -25.79 6.56 18.62
N THR A 207 -25.84 5.22 18.70
CA THR A 207 -24.70 4.33 18.49
C THR A 207 -25.09 3.11 17.67
N ALA A 208 -24.10 2.51 17.00
CA ALA A 208 -24.26 1.36 16.14
C ALA A 208 -23.12 0.36 16.38
N GLU A 209 -23.41 -0.94 16.46
CA GLU A 209 -22.35 -1.96 16.36
C GLU A 209 -22.01 -2.23 14.89
N VAL A 210 -20.73 -2.17 14.54
CA VAL A 210 -20.22 -2.45 13.19
C VAL A 210 -19.32 -3.68 13.19
N LEU A 211 -19.40 -4.44 12.10
CA LEU A 211 -18.52 -5.56 11.82
C LEU A 211 -17.28 -5.09 11.08
N LEU A 212 -16.11 -5.30 11.68
CA LEU A 212 -14.83 -4.86 11.13
C LEU A 212 -13.98 -6.07 10.73
N PRO A 213 -13.33 -6.03 9.56
CA PRO A 213 -12.48 -7.13 9.10
C PRO A 213 -11.25 -7.27 10.00
N ARG A 214 -10.81 -8.51 10.24
CA ARG A 214 -9.50 -8.82 10.83
C ARG A 214 -8.82 -9.92 10.01
N SER A 215 -7.51 -10.10 10.19
CA SER A 215 -6.73 -11.13 9.49
C SER A 215 -7.31 -12.55 9.67
N GLU A 216 -7.88 -12.83 10.84
CA GLU A 216 -8.62 -14.06 11.14
C GLU A 216 -10.03 -13.75 11.66
N GLY A 217 -11.03 -13.64 10.79
CA GLY A 217 -12.44 -13.44 11.16
C GLY A 217 -12.89 -11.97 11.16
N ALA A 218 -13.74 -11.58 12.11
CA ALA A 218 -14.28 -10.22 12.17
C ALA A 218 -14.57 -9.75 13.61
N LEU A 219 -14.63 -8.45 13.83
CA LEU A 219 -14.73 -7.82 15.16
C LEU A 219 -15.99 -6.97 15.23
N TRP A 220 -16.79 -7.14 16.28
CA TRP A 220 -17.92 -6.26 16.57
C TRP A 220 -17.50 -5.15 17.51
N ARG A 221 -17.73 -3.90 17.10
CA ARG A 221 -17.36 -2.70 17.86
C ARG A 221 -18.40 -1.59 17.65
N GLY A 222 -18.68 -0.85 18.71
CA GLY A 222 -19.56 0.31 18.66
C GLY A 222 -18.92 1.51 17.95
N VAL A 223 -19.72 2.22 17.16
CA VAL A 223 -19.42 3.55 16.60
C VAL A 223 -20.55 4.52 16.92
N ARG A 224 -20.26 5.81 16.86
CA ARG A 224 -21.28 6.86 16.97
C ARG A 224 -22.05 6.96 15.65
N VAL A 225 -23.36 7.18 15.74
CA VAL A 225 -24.21 7.39 14.58
C VAL A 225 -24.43 8.89 14.38
N VAL A 226 -24.22 9.34 13.15
CA VAL A 226 -24.60 10.66 12.66
C VAL A 226 -25.69 10.46 11.60
N ARG A 227 -26.75 11.26 11.67
CA ARG A 227 -27.82 11.26 10.66
C ARG A 227 -27.52 12.32 9.61
N ALA A 228 -27.30 11.89 8.37
CA ALA A 228 -27.11 12.78 7.23
C ALA A 228 -28.19 12.49 6.19
N GLY A 229 -29.07 13.46 5.93
CA GLY A 229 -30.18 13.28 4.99
C GLY A 229 -31.17 12.17 5.39
N GLY A 230 -31.31 11.87 6.68
CA GLY A 230 -32.14 10.79 7.20
C GLY A 230 -31.48 9.41 7.21
N GLU A 231 -30.31 9.24 6.58
CA GLU A 231 -29.54 8.00 6.59
C GLU A 231 -28.58 7.94 7.79
N ALA A 232 -28.39 6.74 8.35
CA ALA A 232 -27.39 6.50 9.38
C ALA A 232 -25.98 6.43 8.76
N ALA A 233 -25.05 7.20 9.33
CA ALA A 233 -23.66 7.22 8.92
C ALA A 233 -22.76 7.28 10.17
N THR A 234 -21.47 7.03 9.98
CA THR A 234 -20.40 7.21 10.98
C THR A 234 -19.23 7.92 10.31
N THR A 235 -18.29 8.50 11.06
CA THR A 235 -17.07 9.04 10.45
C THR A 235 -16.05 7.94 10.17
N VAL A 236 -15.12 8.18 9.22
CA VAL A 236 -13.94 7.33 9.03
C VAL A 236 -13.11 7.26 10.31
N LEU A 237 -12.97 8.37 11.04
CA LEU A 237 -12.27 8.41 12.33
C LEU A 237 -12.92 7.48 13.37
N ASP A 238 -14.25 7.46 13.47
CA ASP A 238 -14.98 6.55 14.35
C ASP A 238 -14.71 5.07 13.99
N LEU A 239 -14.67 4.75 12.70
CA LEU A 239 -14.33 3.41 12.21
C LEU A 239 -12.89 3.04 12.53
N LEU A 240 -11.96 3.99 12.46
CA LEU A 240 -10.56 3.75 12.86
C LEU A 240 -10.45 3.50 14.37
N PHE A 241 -11.10 4.30 15.22
CA PHE A 241 -11.11 4.03 16.66
C PHE A 241 -11.66 2.63 16.96
N ALA A 242 -12.76 2.24 16.29
CA ALA A 242 -13.34 0.92 16.44
C ALA A 242 -12.39 -0.19 15.95
N LEU A 243 -11.80 -0.04 14.76
CA LEU A 243 -10.89 -1.02 14.16
C LEU A 243 -9.66 -1.25 15.01
N TYR A 244 -9.07 -0.17 15.52
CA TYR A 244 -7.87 -0.22 16.34
C TYR A 244 -8.15 -0.54 17.81
N GLY A 245 -9.42 -0.67 18.22
CA GLY A 245 -9.78 -0.99 19.60
C GLY A 245 -9.54 0.16 20.59
N VAL A 246 -9.67 1.40 20.16
CA VAL A 246 -9.61 2.57 21.06
C VAL A 246 -10.98 2.77 21.68
N ALA A 247 -11.12 2.32 22.93
CA ALA A 247 -12.36 2.40 23.69
C ALA A 247 -12.80 3.85 23.92
N ARG A 248 -14.10 4.09 23.84
CA ARG A 248 -14.74 5.38 24.15
C ARG A 248 -15.98 5.15 24.97
N ASP A 249 -16.24 6.05 25.91
CA ASP A 249 -17.34 5.91 26.85
C ASP A 249 -18.70 5.82 26.14
N GLY A 250 -19.54 4.90 26.62
CA GLY A 250 -20.90 4.71 26.14
C GLY A 250 -21.04 3.93 24.83
N LEU A 251 -19.95 3.45 24.21
CA LEU A 251 -20.03 2.66 22.98
C LEU A 251 -20.24 1.16 23.27
N PRO A 252 -21.17 0.49 22.55
CA PRO A 252 -21.38 -0.94 22.70
C PRO A 252 -20.20 -1.77 22.17
N GLY A 253 -20.21 -3.06 22.47
CA GLY A 253 -19.22 -4.03 22.02
C GLY A 253 -18.14 -4.36 23.07
N ARG A 254 -17.25 -5.27 22.70
CA ARG A 254 -16.09 -5.66 23.52
C ARG A 254 -14.97 -4.63 23.28
N TRP A 255 -14.17 -4.27 24.28
CA TRP A 255 -13.10 -3.28 24.11
C TRP A 255 -11.87 -3.64 24.94
N PRO A 256 -10.65 -3.24 24.52
CA PRO A 256 -9.45 -3.41 25.33
C PRO A 256 -9.55 -2.72 26.68
N SER A 257 -9.20 -3.46 27.74
CA SER A 257 -9.06 -2.90 29.09
C SER A 257 -7.86 -1.96 29.22
N GLY A 258 -6.85 -2.08 28.35
CA GLY A 258 -5.65 -1.27 28.37
C GLY A 258 -4.58 -1.78 27.40
N TYR A 259 -3.39 -1.19 27.46
CA TYR A 259 -2.27 -1.63 26.62
C TYR A 259 -1.76 -3.04 26.97
N ASP A 260 -1.97 -3.46 28.22
CA ASP A 260 -1.55 -4.76 28.74
C ASP A 260 -2.54 -5.90 28.41
N ASP A 261 -3.67 -5.58 27.77
CA ASP A 261 -4.71 -6.55 27.43
C ASP A 261 -4.29 -7.46 26.27
N ARG A 262 -3.84 -8.67 26.59
CA ARG A 262 -3.42 -9.67 25.58
C ARG A 262 -4.59 -10.31 24.83
N SER A 263 -5.81 -10.17 25.35
CA SER A 263 -7.00 -10.87 24.85
C SER A 263 -7.71 -10.12 23.73
N GLU A 264 -7.38 -8.84 23.56
CA GLU A 264 -7.95 -8.00 22.52
C GLU A 264 -6.94 -7.72 21.40
N PRO A 265 -7.36 -7.85 20.12
CA PRO A 265 -6.51 -7.52 18.99
C PRO A 265 -5.97 -6.10 19.03
N TYR A 266 -4.80 -5.92 18.44
CA TYR A 266 -4.15 -4.63 18.18
C TYR A 266 -3.72 -3.86 19.42
N THR A 267 -3.79 -4.43 20.62
CA THR A 267 -3.13 -3.84 21.78
C THR A 267 -1.61 -4.08 21.72
N PRO A 268 -0.80 -3.24 22.40
CA PRO A 268 0.64 -3.49 22.55
C PRO A 268 1.00 -4.86 23.14
N ALA A 269 0.24 -5.37 24.11
CA ALA A 269 0.48 -6.68 24.70
C ALA A 269 0.01 -7.85 23.82
N TRP A 270 -1.08 -7.69 23.06
CA TRP A 270 -1.48 -8.66 22.05
C TRP A 270 -0.43 -8.80 20.95
N GLN A 271 0.03 -7.68 20.38
CA GLN A 271 1.02 -7.74 19.30
C GLN A 271 2.34 -8.35 19.77
N GLU A 272 2.73 -8.20 21.03
CA GLU A 272 3.97 -8.79 21.55
C GLU A 272 3.96 -10.31 21.41
N GLY A 273 2.82 -10.94 21.67
CA GLY A 273 2.61 -12.37 21.45
C GLY A 273 2.75 -12.78 19.98
N VAL A 274 2.33 -11.90 19.06
CA VAL A 274 2.34 -12.15 17.61
C VAL A 274 3.72 -11.88 16.98
N THR A 275 4.34 -10.75 17.32
CA THR A 275 5.51 -10.19 16.61
C THR A 275 6.84 -10.49 17.30
N GLY A 276 6.83 -10.77 18.60
CA GLY A 276 8.02 -10.85 19.45
C GLY A 276 8.64 -9.50 19.83
N VAL A 277 8.09 -8.38 19.35
CA VAL A 277 8.50 -7.04 19.78
C VAL A 277 7.80 -6.72 21.10
N THR A 278 8.55 -6.29 22.12
CA THR A 278 7.95 -5.98 23.43
C THR A 278 6.93 -4.84 23.33
N ALA A 279 5.84 -4.93 24.09
CA ALA A 279 4.79 -3.92 24.15
C ALA A 279 5.36 -2.53 24.45
N SER A 280 6.33 -2.44 25.37
CA SER A 280 7.02 -1.20 25.71
C SER A 280 7.72 -0.54 24.52
N ARG A 281 8.29 -1.33 23.59
CA ARG A 281 8.94 -0.82 22.38
C ARG A 281 7.95 -0.37 21.32
N ALA A 282 6.83 -1.07 21.18
CA ALA A 282 5.72 -0.64 20.32
C ALA A 282 5.13 0.70 20.81
N VAL A 283 4.89 0.83 22.12
CA VAL A 283 4.41 2.08 22.73
C VAL A 283 5.44 3.20 22.58
N LYS A 284 6.73 2.92 22.80
CA LYS A 284 7.81 3.90 22.61
C LYS A 284 7.84 4.41 21.16
N LEU A 285 7.80 3.50 20.18
CA LEU A 285 7.79 3.85 18.76
C LEU A 285 6.59 4.75 18.42
N ALA A 286 5.39 4.40 18.88
CA ALA A 286 4.19 5.18 18.65
C ALA A 286 4.29 6.59 19.25
N ARG A 287 4.75 6.71 20.50
CA ARG A 287 4.94 8.00 21.16
C ARG A 287 5.99 8.86 20.48
N GLU A 288 7.10 8.26 20.06
CA GLU A 288 8.13 8.99 19.33
C GLU A 288 7.61 9.52 17.98
N LEU A 289 6.86 8.70 17.24
CA LEU A 289 6.22 9.12 16.00
C LEU A 289 5.20 10.24 16.23
N GLY A 290 4.31 10.09 17.21
CA GLY A 290 3.27 11.08 17.52
C GLY A 290 3.84 12.41 18.00
N VAL A 291 4.78 12.38 18.96
CA VAL A 291 5.45 13.60 19.47
C VAL A 291 6.25 14.28 18.36
N THR A 292 6.93 13.52 17.50
CA THR A 292 7.70 14.12 16.40
C THR A 292 6.77 14.74 15.37
N ALA A 293 5.69 14.06 14.98
CA ALA A 293 4.70 14.58 14.06
C ALA A 293 4.10 15.90 14.57
N GLU A 294 3.68 15.94 15.84
CA GLU A 294 3.12 17.13 16.47
C GLU A 294 4.11 18.31 16.50
N LYS A 295 5.37 18.06 16.88
CA LYS A 295 6.39 19.12 17.00
C LYS A 295 6.88 19.67 15.66
N THR A 296 6.78 18.87 14.60
CA THR A 296 7.38 19.20 13.29
C THR A 296 6.35 19.51 12.21
N GLY A 297 5.06 19.41 12.52
CA GLY A 297 4.01 19.53 11.51
C GLY A 297 4.00 18.33 10.54
N GLY A 298 4.30 17.13 11.03
CA GLY A 298 4.15 15.88 10.27
C GLY A 298 5.40 15.44 9.51
N GLN A 299 6.60 15.77 10.00
CA GLN A 299 7.87 15.36 9.37
C GLN A 299 8.33 13.96 9.78
N CYS A 300 7.39 13.02 9.86
CA CYS A 300 7.64 11.59 10.01
C CYS A 300 7.45 10.89 8.66
N VAL A 301 8.36 9.98 8.31
CA VAL A 301 8.28 9.22 7.06
C VAL A 301 8.54 7.73 7.32
N ILE A 302 7.77 6.87 6.67
CA ILE A 302 7.91 5.42 6.70
C ILE A 302 8.37 4.94 5.31
N MET A 303 9.46 4.19 5.26
CA MET A 303 9.99 3.51 4.07
C MET A 303 9.52 2.06 4.04
N PRO A 304 8.38 1.75 3.40
CA PRO A 304 8.00 0.36 3.20
C PRO A 304 9.01 -0.31 2.27
N GLY A 305 9.50 -1.47 2.70
CA GLY A 305 10.21 -2.44 1.86
C GLY A 305 9.24 -3.44 1.26
N SER A 306 9.74 -4.63 0.93
CA SER A 306 8.87 -5.74 0.54
C SER A 306 8.08 -6.21 1.76
N LEU A 307 6.78 -5.90 1.79
CA LEU A 307 5.85 -6.20 2.87
C LEU A 307 4.58 -6.83 2.30
N ALA A 308 3.87 -7.60 3.12
CA ALA A 308 2.56 -8.12 2.76
C ALA A 308 1.55 -6.97 2.57
N PRO A 309 0.55 -7.11 1.68
CA PRO A 309 -0.45 -6.06 1.40
C PRO A 309 -1.14 -5.51 2.67
N GLU A 310 -1.47 -6.38 3.63
CA GLU A 310 -2.13 -6.02 4.89
C GLU A 310 -1.24 -5.11 5.74
N ALA A 311 0.07 -5.34 5.72
CA ALA A 311 1.04 -4.48 6.38
C ALA A 311 1.14 -3.12 5.68
N VAL A 312 1.10 -3.08 4.34
CA VAL A 312 1.13 -1.82 3.58
C VAL A 312 -0.08 -0.95 3.93
N THR A 313 -1.28 -1.51 4.00
CA THR A 313 -2.49 -0.76 4.39
C THR A 313 -2.40 -0.20 5.81
N ALA A 314 -1.93 -0.99 6.77
CA ALA A 314 -1.72 -0.52 8.14
C ALA A 314 -0.65 0.59 8.21
N LEU A 315 0.40 0.52 7.39
CA LEU A 315 1.44 1.55 7.31
C LEU A 315 0.94 2.85 6.66
N LEU A 316 0.08 2.76 5.66
CA LEU A 316 -0.55 3.93 5.05
C LEU A 316 -1.44 4.66 6.06
N ALA A 317 -2.17 3.92 6.91
CA ALA A 317 -2.92 4.52 8.01
C ALA A 317 -1.99 5.23 9.02
N LEU A 318 -0.85 4.61 9.37
CA LEU A 318 0.17 5.25 10.22
C LEU A 318 0.74 6.53 9.59
N LEU A 319 1.00 6.51 8.29
CA LEU A 319 1.47 7.69 7.55
C LEU A 319 0.40 8.78 7.47
N ALA A 320 -0.87 8.45 7.31
CA ALA A 320 -1.95 9.43 7.36
C ALA A 320 -2.02 10.11 8.74
N MET A 321 -1.74 9.38 9.82
CA MET A 321 -1.75 9.91 11.19
C MET A 321 -0.48 10.71 11.56
N THR A 322 0.67 10.40 10.95
CA THR A 322 1.98 10.90 11.41
C THR A 322 2.79 11.69 10.35
N GLY A 323 2.46 11.53 9.06
CA GLY A 323 3.02 12.27 7.94
C GLY A 323 2.37 13.65 7.75
N GLY A 324 2.50 14.25 6.56
CA GLY A 324 2.12 15.64 6.25
C GLY A 324 0.67 16.08 6.51
N GLY A 325 -0.16 15.25 7.15
CA GLY A 325 -1.48 15.60 7.68
C GLY A 325 -1.48 16.58 8.85
N TRP A 326 -0.31 16.96 9.42
CA TRP A 326 -0.22 18.00 10.44
C TRP A 326 0.05 19.42 9.88
N ALA A 327 0.17 19.57 8.56
CA ALA A 327 0.46 20.87 7.94
C ALA A 327 -0.59 21.25 6.88
N LEU A 328 -1.73 21.79 7.34
CA LEU A 328 -2.25 23.00 6.71
C LEU A 328 -2.44 24.03 7.82
N PRO A 329 -1.68 25.14 7.84
CA PRO A 329 -2.11 26.29 8.63
C PRO A 329 -3.52 26.70 8.14
N PRO A 330 -4.37 27.29 9.01
CA PRO A 330 -5.60 27.90 8.52
C PRO A 330 -5.21 28.87 7.41
N ALA A 331 -5.71 28.64 6.19
CA ALA A 331 -5.55 29.61 5.12
C ALA A 331 -6.01 30.96 5.68
N PRO A 332 -5.19 32.03 5.60
CA PRO A 332 -5.66 33.34 6.00
C PRO A 332 -6.91 33.63 5.17
N ARG A 333 -8.05 33.80 5.86
CA ARG A 333 -9.26 34.33 5.24
C ARG A 333 -8.90 35.74 4.78
N VAL A 334 -8.60 35.88 3.50
CA VAL A 334 -8.68 37.18 2.85
C VAL A 334 -10.17 37.43 2.64
N LEU A 335 -10.64 38.51 3.26
CA LEU A 335 -12.00 39.06 3.13
C LEU A 335 -12.34 39.36 1.66
#